data_AF-A0A034WGZ2-F1
#
_entry.id   AF-A0A034WGZ2-F1
#
_cell.length_a   1.000
_cell.length_b   1.000
_cell.length_c   1.000
_cell.angle_alpha   90.00
_cell.angle_beta   90.00
_cell.angle_gamma   90.00
#
_symmetry.space_group_name_H-M   'P 1'
#
loop_
_entity.id
_entity.type
_entity.pdbx_description
1 polymer ?
#
loop_
_entity_poly.entity_id
_entity_poly.type
_entity_poly.pdbx_seq_one_letter_code
_entity_poly.pdbx_strand_id
1 'polypeptide(L)'
;MVPKRLLRPTVDNGDGNTGILLTDKGSRIGVVYVPTEADKDKGEMHFIINGVDQGPCTKEIPMDKSPLHVVIDVYGTTKQIRIIQLYGIVSLQNACRDAILLHTKLHNIEKLPLPERLKNFLRRND
;
A
#
# COMPACT_ATOMS: atom_id res chain seq x y z
N MET A 1 -8.43 -0.12 -5.72
CA MET A 1 -7.46 0.85 -6.25
C MET A 1 -6.71 1.48 -5.07
N VAL A 2 -5.38 1.55 -5.09
CA VAL A 2 -4.59 2.11 -3.98
C VAL A 2 -4.90 3.60 -3.82
N PRO A 3 -5.24 4.11 -2.62
CA PRO A 3 -5.43 5.54 -2.44
C PRO A 3 -4.13 6.29 -2.73
N LYS A 4 -4.12 7.14 -3.76
CA LYS A 4 -2.94 7.92 -4.20
C LYS A 4 -2.32 8.75 -3.06
N ARG A 5 -3.13 9.12 -2.06
CA ARG A 5 -2.69 9.80 -0.82
C ARG A 5 -1.66 9.00 -0.01
N LEU A 6 -1.70 7.66 -0.03
CA LEU A 6 -0.73 6.80 0.65
C LEU A 6 0.67 6.86 0.02
N LEU A 7 0.74 7.33 -1.23
CA LEU A 7 1.99 7.57 -1.95
C LEU A 7 2.47 9.00 -1.81
N ARG A 8 1.92 9.80 -0.88
CA ARG A 8 2.52 11.10 -0.55
C ARG A 8 3.73 10.90 0.36
N PRO A 9 4.80 11.69 0.20
CA PRO A 9 5.89 11.72 1.16
C PRO A 9 5.33 12.04 2.56
N THR A 10 5.82 11.30 3.55
CA THR A 10 5.62 11.65 4.97
C THR A 10 6.62 12.75 5.29
N VAL A 11 6.24 14.01 5.03
CA VAL A 11 7.01 15.16 5.50
C VAL A 11 6.66 15.43 6.96
N ASP A 12 7.70 15.57 7.79
CA ASP A 12 7.60 15.86 9.22
C ASP A 12 7.43 17.35 9.52
N ASN A 13 7.19 18.20 8.50
CA ASN A 13 7.07 19.64 8.69
C ASN A 13 5.78 20.15 8.03
N GLY A 14 4.98 20.87 8.83
CA GLY A 14 3.65 21.38 8.51
C GLY A 14 3.62 22.54 7.50
N ASP A 15 4.36 22.44 6.40
CA ASP A 15 4.23 23.37 5.29
C ASP A 15 3.90 22.63 3.99
N GLY A 16 2.73 22.94 3.43
CA GLY A 16 2.03 22.15 2.42
C GLY A 16 2.63 22.20 1.01
N ASN A 17 3.84 22.73 0.85
CA ASN A 17 4.51 22.83 -0.44
C ASN A 17 5.95 22.31 -0.35
N THR A 18 6.12 21.02 -0.57
CA THR A 18 7.41 20.35 -0.47
C THR A 18 8.01 20.29 -1.85
N GLY A 19 8.98 21.16 -2.15
CA GLY A 19 9.77 21.16 -3.39
C GLY A 19 10.68 19.94 -3.55
N ILE A 20 10.20 18.77 -3.13
CA ILE A 20 10.85 17.47 -3.26
C ILE A 20 10.82 17.10 -4.75
N LEU A 21 12.00 16.97 -5.35
CA LEU A 21 12.16 16.55 -6.73
C LEU A 21 11.81 15.06 -6.88
N LEU A 22 11.57 14.64 -8.12
CA LEU A 22 11.00 13.32 -8.46
C LEU A 22 11.73 12.13 -7.80
N THR A 23 13.04 12.24 -7.58
CA THR A 23 13.90 11.17 -7.04
C THR A 23 14.64 11.55 -5.76
N ASP A 24 14.26 12.67 -5.13
CA ASP A 24 14.83 13.09 -3.86
C ASP A 24 14.56 12.09 -2.74
N LYS A 25 15.39 12.16 -1.68
CA LYS A 25 15.20 11.34 -0.49
C LYS A 25 13.81 11.61 0.10
N GLY A 26 13.00 10.55 0.20
CA GLY A 26 11.63 10.63 0.70
C GLY A 26 10.56 10.64 -0.39
N SER A 27 10.96 10.81 -1.67
CA SER A 27 10.05 10.63 -2.79
C SER A 27 9.43 9.24 -2.82
N ARG A 28 8.17 9.19 -3.22
CA ARG A 28 7.36 7.98 -3.30
C ARG A 28 6.94 7.79 -4.75
N ILE A 29 7.44 6.72 -5.36
CA ILE A 29 7.13 6.37 -6.75
C ILE A 29 6.31 5.08 -6.73
N GLY A 30 5.13 5.12 -7.33
CA GLY A 30 4.26 3.98 -7.55
C GLY A 30 4.11 3.69 -9.05
N VAL A 31 3.95 2.42 -9.39
CA VAL A 31 3.56 1.97 -10.73
C VAL A 31 2.24 1.22 -10.58
N VAL A 32 1.25 1.60 -11.37
CA VAL A 32 -0.05 0.92 -11.39
C VAL A 32 -0.47 0.63 -12.82
N TYR A 33 -1.20 -0.46 -12.99
CA TYR A 33 -1.86 -0.79 -14.25
C TYR A 33 -3.36 -0.51 -14.11
N VAL A 34 -3.91 0.23 -15.06
CA VAL A 34 -5.32 0.60 -15.10
C VAL A 34 -5.93 -0.08 -16.32
N PRO A 35 -6.89 -1.01 -16.16
CA PRO A 35 -7.62 -1.59 -17.28
C PRO A 35 -8.28 -0.51 -18.13
N THR A 36 -8.23 -0.65 -19.45
CA THR A 36 -8.93 0.28 -20.33
C THR A 36 -10.42 -0.05 -20.40
N GLU A 37 -11.27 0.97 -20.59
CA GLU A 37 -12.70 0.74 -20.82
C GLU A 37 -12.98 0.09 -22.19
N ALA A 38 -12.09 0.33 -23.17
CA ALA A 38 -12.21 -0.19 -24.52
C ALA A 38 -11.86 -1.69 -24.63
N ASP A 39 -10.91 -2.17 -23.83
CA ASP A 39 -10.43 -3.53 -23.86
C ASP A 39 -9.99 -3.98 -22.45
N LYS A 40 -10.72 -4.95 -21.88
CA LYS A 40 -10.46 -5.46 -20.53
C LYS A 40 -9.20 -6.31 -20.45
N ASP A 41 -8.72 -6.81 -21.58
CA ASP A 41 -7.50 -7.62 -21.66
C ASP A 41 -6.27 -6.73 -21.79
N LYS A 42 -6.46 -5.40 -21.85
CA LYS A 42 -5.40 -4.41 -21.96
C LYS A 42 -5.45 -3.36 -20.86
N GLY A 43 -4.26 -2.98 -20.41
CA GLY A 43 -4.06 -1.94 -19.41
C GLY A 43 -3.19 -0.81 -19.90
N GLU A 44 -3.34 0.34 -19.24
CA GLU A 44 -2.39 1.44 -19.29
C GLU A 44 -1.51 1.39 -18.03
N MET A 45 -0.20 1.60 -18.20
CA MET A 45 0.72 1.81 -17.08
C MET A 45 0.73 3.29 -16.71
N HIS A 46 0.65 3.57 -15.41
CA HIS A 46 0.68 4.91 -14.86
C HIS A 46 1.79 5.01 -13.80
N PHE A 47 2.54 6.11 -13.84
CA PHE A 47 3.42 6.49 -12.74
C PHE A 47 2.65 7.35 -11.74
N ILE A 48 2.81 7.06 -10.46
CA ILE A 48 2.34 7.90 -9.37
C ILE A 48 3.58 8.44 -8.68
N ILE A 49 3.76 9.77 -8.71
CA ILE A 49 4.90 10.42 -8.08
C ILE A 49 4.37 11.32 -6.98
N ASN A 50 4.81 11.06 -5.75
CA ASN A 50 4.43 11.82 -4.57
C ASN A 50 2.89 11.98 -4.41
N GLY A 51 2.15 10.94 -4.80
CA GLY A 51 0.70 10.88 -4.73
C GLY A 51 -0.04 11.55 -5.89
N VAL A 52 0.68 12.02 -6.92
CA VAL A 52 0.12 12.57 -8.16
C VAL A 52 0.30 11.57 -9.30
N ASP A 53 -0.80 11.23 -9.95
CA ASP A 53 -0.82 10.39 -11.14
C ASP A 53 -0.36 11.19 -12.36
N GLN A 54 0.65 10.68 -13.05
CA GLN A 54 1.25 11.32 -14.22
C GLN A 54 0.50 10.98 -15.52
N GLY A 55 -0.55 10.16 -15.44
CA GLY A 55 -1.31 9.69 -16.59
C GLY A 55 -0.67 8.46 -17.27
N PRO A 56 -1.24 8.05 -18.41
CA PRO A 56 -0.81 6.84 -19.11
C PRO A 56 0.55 7.06 -19.78
N CYS A 57 1.55 6.32 -19.34
CA CYS A 57 2.90 6.34 -19.93
C CYS A 57 3.12 5.22 -20.96
N THR A 58 2.37 4.13 -20.86
CA THR A 58 2.36 3.02 -21.84
C THR A 58 0.96 2.45 -21.91
N LYS A 59 0.50 2.15 -23.13
CA LYS A 59 -0.85 1.66 -23.40
C LYS A 59 -0.79 0.25 -23.99
N GLU A 60 -1.95 -0.38 -24.09
CA GLU A 60 -2.10 -1.69 -24.74
C GLU A 60 -1.31 -2.83 -24.07
N ILE A 61 -1.07 -2.75 -22.77
CA ILE A 61 -0.32 -3.77 -22.02
C ILE A 61 -1.20 -5.01 -21.85
N PRO A 62 -0.81 -6.18 -22.38
CA PRO A 62 -1.62 -7.39 -22.26
C PRO A 62 -1.68 -7.84 -20.79
N MET A 63 -2.89 -7.95 -20.24
CA MET A 63 -3.12 -8.37 -18.84
C MET A 63 -3.59 -9.82 -18.72
N ASP A 64 -3.92 -10.47 -19.84
CA ASP A 64 -4.49 -11.81 -19.95
C ASP A 64 -3.44 -12.93 -20.05
N LYS A 65 -2.24 -12.61 -20.53
CA LYS A 65 -1.27 -13.62 -21.01
C LYS A 65 -0.24 -14.10 -20.00
N SER A 66 0.11 -13.30 -18.99
CA SER A 66 1.18 -13.66 -18.04
C SER A 66 1.26 -12.73 -16.83
N PRO A 67 1.79 -13.20 -15.69
CA PRO A 67 2.09 -12.33 -14.55
C PRO A 67 3.14 -11.29 -14.92
N LEU A 68 2.83 -10.03 -14.63
CA LEU A 68 3.76 -8.91 -14.81
C LEU A 68 4.77 -8.87 -13.66
N HIS A 69 6.03 -8.62 -14.00
CA HIS A 69 7.12 -8.49 -13.04
C HIS A 69 7.66 -7.07 -13.09
N VAL A 70 7.89 -6.48 -11.92
CA VAL A 70 8.50 -5.16 -11.80
C VAL A 70 10.01 -5.31 -11.80
N VAL A 71 10.66 -4.61 -12.73
CA VAL A 71 12.13 -4.46 -12.76
C VAL A 71 12.46 -3.03 -12.40
N ILE A 72 13.40 -2.86 -11.47
CA ILE A 72 13.88 -1.55 -11.06
C ILE A 72 15.38 -1.52 -11.25
N ASP A 73 15.84 -0.60 -12.10
CA ASP A 73 17.24 -0.28 -12.24
C ASP A 73 17.55 0.99 -11.44
N VAL A 74 18.54 0.91 -10.55
CA VAL A 74 18.93 2.02 -9.67
C VAL A 74 20.26 2.56 -10.14
N TYR A 75 20.19 3.73 -10.80
CA TYR A 75 21.34 4.38 -11.40
C TYR A 75 21.34 5.90 -11.13
N GLY A 76 22.50 6.54 -11.33
CA GLY A 76 22.65 8.01 -11.25
C GLY A 76 22.70 8.55 -9.81
N THR A 77 21.89 9.56 -9.53
CA THR A 77 21.85 10.26 -8.23
C THR A 77 21.15 9.45 -7.14
N THR A 78 20.24 8.54 -7.50
CA THR A 78 19.60 7.61 -6.57
C THR A 78 20.53 6.43 -6.27
N LYS A 79 20.82 6.20 -4.98
CA LYS A 79 21.71 5.11 -4.53
C LYS A 79 20.99 3.97 -3.82
N GLN A 80 19.80 4.22 -3.31
CA GLN A 80 19.04 3.24 -2.54
C GLN A 80 17.54 3.48 -2.74
N ILE A 81 16.81 2.37 -2.84
CA ILE A 81 15.35 2.36 -2.81
C ILE A 81 14.87 1.41 -1.72
N ARG A 82 13.61 1.55 -1.32
CA ARG A 82 12.92 0.62 -0.43
C ARG A 82 11.52 0.37 -0.98
N ILE A 83 11.16 -0.91 -1.12
CA ILE A 83 9.79 -1.29 -1.45
C ILE A 83 8.91 -1.04 -0.23
N ILE A 84 7.82 -0.30 -0.42
CA ILE A 84 6.85 0.01 0.63
C ILE A 84 5.61 -0.82 0.36
N GLN A 85 5.26 -1.67 1.31
CA GLN A 85 4.05 -2.46 1.22
C GLN A 85 2.86 -1.60 1.67
N LEU A 86 2.08 -1.11 0.69
CA LEU A 86 0.94 -0.21 0.94
C LEU A 86 -0.31 -0.96 1.41
N TYR A 87 -0.43 -2.23 1.04
CA TYR A 87 -1.41 -3.12 1.64
C TYR A 87 -0.85 -3.50 3.00
N GLY A 88 -1.55 -3.10 4.06
CA GLY A 88 -1.34 -3.74 5.35
C GLY A 88 -1.62 -5.22 5.14
N ILE A 89 -0.57 -6.04 4.99
CA ILE A 89 -0.70 -7.43 5.36
C ILE A 89 -1.18 -7.35 6.79
N VAL A 90 -2.43 -7.75 7.00
CA VAL A 90 -3.01 -7.84 8.34
C VAL A 90 -1.99 -8.65 9.11
N SER A 91 -1.36 -8.05 10.13
CA SER A 91 -0.38 -8.79 10.92
C SER A 91 -1.05 -10.06 11.38
N LEU A 92 -0.33 -11.18 11.47
CA LEU A 92 -0.93 -12.43 11.95
C LEU A 92 -1.68 -12.18 13.28
N GLN A 93 -1.14 -11.29 14.11
CA GLN A 93 -1.77 -10.81 15.32
C GLN A 93 -3.16 -10.15 15.09
N ASN A 94 -3.28 -9.23 14.14
CA ASN A 94 -4.56 -8.59 13.78
C ASN A 94 -5.52 -9.56 13.10
N ALA A 95 -5.02 -10.41 12.20
CA ALA A 95 -5.84 -11.44 11.53
C ALA A 95 -6.42 -12.46 12.53
N CYS A 96 -5.60 -12.94 13.46
CA CYS A 96 -6.05 -13.82 14.53
C CYS A 96 -7.06 -13.13 15.44
N ARG A 97 -6.85 -11.85 15.74
CA ARG A 97 -7.80 -11.06 16.51
C ARG A 97 -9.17 -10.97 15.81
N ASP A 98 -9.19 -10.63 14.54
CA ASP A 98 -10.43 -10.53 13.77
C ASP A 98 -11.15 -11.89 13.73
N ALA A 99 -10.41 -12.98 13.52
CA ALA A 99 -10.95 -14.33 13.54
C ALA A 99 -11.58 -14.71 14.90
N ILE A 100 -10.96 -14.32 16.01
CA ILE A 100 -11.49 -14.54 17.37
C ILE A 100 -12.74 -13.70 17.59
N LEU A 101 -12.74 -12.43 17.19
CA LEU A 101 -13.86 -11.50 17.35
C LEU A 101 -15.07 -11.88 16.50
N LEU A 102 -14.87 -12.53 15.35
CA LEU A 102 -15.96 -13.10 14.55
C LEU A 102 -16.71 -14.22 15.28
N HIS A 103 -16.03 -15.00 16.13
CA HIS A 103 -16.61 -16.16 16.81
C HIS A 103 -16.89 -15.93 18.30
N THR A 104 -16.47 -14.80 18.86
CA THR A 104 -16.55 -14.52 20.30
C THR A 104 -17.13 -13.12 20.56
N LYS A 105 -18.24 -13.06 21.30
CA LYS A 105 -18.81 -11.79 21.76
C LYS A 105 -17.89 -11.10 22.77
N LEU A 106 -17.86 -9.76 22.79
CA LEU A 106 -16.96 -8.96 23.64
C LEU A 106 -16.97 -9.36 25.13
N HIS A 107 -18.13 -9.70 25.69
CA HIS A 107 -18.28 -10.12 27.09
C HIS A 107 -17.71 -11.52 27.39
N ASN A 108 -17.53 -12.37 26.37
CA ASN A 108 -16.96 -13.70 26.51
C ASN A 108 -15.42 -13.71 26.43
N ILE A 109 -14.81 -12.59 26.04
CA ILE A 109 -13.34 -12.46 25.97
C ILE A 109 -12.71 -12.67 27.36
N GLU A 110 -13.39 -12.26 28.44
CA GLU A 110 -12.93 -12.48 29.82
C GLU A 110 -12.76 -13.97 30.19
N LYS A 111 -13.61 -14.82 29.62
CA LYS A 111 -13.68 -16.26 29.93
C LYS A 111 -12.68 -17.08 29.11
N LEU A 112 -12.02 -16.47 28.13
CA LEU A 112 -11.03 -17.17 27.32
C LEU A 112 -9.80 -17.50 28.19
N PRO A 113 -9.19 -18.69 28.01
CA PRO A 113 -7.97 -19.09 28.69
C PRO A 113 -6.74 -18.41 28.06
N LEU A 114 -6.79 -17.09 27.95
CA LEU A 114 -5.74 -16.26 27.34
C LEU A 114 -5.08 -15.37 28.40
N PRO A 115 -3.80 -15.01 28.22
CA PRO A 115 -3.15 -13.98 29.04
C PRO A 115 -3.87 -12.64 28.97
N GLU A 116 -3.87 -11.87 30.07
CA GLU A 116 -4.54 -10.56 30.15
C GLU A 116 -4.08 -9.57 29.08
N ARG A 117 -2.81 -9.61 28.68
CA ARG A 117 -2.29 -8.79 27.57
C ARG A 117 -3.04 -9.05 26.25
N LEU A 118 -3.37 -10.31 25.96
CA LEU A 118 -4.12 -10.67 24.75
C LEU A 118 -5.61 -10.34 24.90
N LYS A 119 -6.21 -10.55 26.08
CA LYS A 119 -7.61 -10.12 26.32
C LYS A 119 -7.78 -8.61 26.14
N ASN A 120 -6.83 -7.82 26.67
CA ASN A 120 -6.81 -6.37 26.50
C ASN A 120 -6.61 -5.97 25.03
N PHE A 121 -5.70 -6.67 24.33
CA PHE A 121 -5.52 -6.47 22.90
C PHE A 121 -6.82 -6.73 22.14
N LEU A 122 -7.53 -7.84 22.39
CA LEU A 122 -8.80 -8.16 21.71
C LEU A 122 -9.91 -7.12 21.94
N ARG A 123 -9.87 -6.35 23.04
CA ARG A 123 -10.87 -5.32 23.38
C ARG A 123 -10.59 -3.93 22.82
N ARG A 124 -9.36 -3.65 22.39
CA ARG A 124 -8.93 -2.29 22.05
C ARG A 124 -9.37 -1.89 20.63
N ASN A 125 -10.37 -1.05 20.46
CA ASN A 125 -10.71 -0.51 19.13
C ASN A 125 -9.66 0.55 18.76
N ASP A 126 -8.70 0.18 17.91
CA ASP A 126 -7.77 1.10 17.27
C ASP A 126 -8.33 1.53 15.90
#